data_AF-A0A9E7HCK7-F1
#
_entry.id   AF-A0A9E7HCK7-F1
#
_cell.length_a   1.000
_cell.length_b   1.000
_cell.length_c   1.000
_cell.angle_alpha   90.00
_cell.angle_beta   90.00
_cell.angle_gamma   90.00
#
_symmetry.space_group_name_H-M   'P 1'
#
loop_
_entity.id
_entity.type
_entity.pdbx_description
1 polymer ?
#
loop_
_entity_poly.entity_id
_entity_poly.type
_entity_poly.pdbx_seq_one_letter_code
_entity_poly.pdbx_strand_id
1 'polypeptide(L)'
;MVFRRLGWSEDEFRIAFQRAPLFLLVSEPRMRKMVQFLMEEVKLKASNLSREPRLLMYSLENRLLPRFSVFRMMEAKGLVKDGSERQRTSLVIGMFTCSVRTFLEKYVRRYSEVAPELMNVYNGRVH
;
A
#
# COMPACT_ATOMS: atom_id res chain seq x y z
N MET A 1 18.04 10.26 10.44
CA MET A 1 17.50 9.19 9.57
C MET A 1 16.02 9.02 9.84
N VAL A 2 15.18 9.02 8.79
CA VAL A 2 13.70 8.96 8.89
C VAL A 2 13.20 7.77 9.72
N PHE A 3 13.95 6.66 9.78
CA PHE A 3 13.59 5.45 10.50
C PHE A 3 13.48 5.63 12.03
N ARG A 4 14.28 6.51 12.64
CA ARG A 4 14.13 6.81 14.08
C ARG A 4 12.80 7.49 14.39
N ARG A 5 12.23 8.21 13.43
CA ARG A 5 10.90 8.86 13.56
C ARG A 5 9.74 7.90 13.31
N LEU A 6 9.98 6.73 12.71
CA LEU A 6 8.98 5.66 12.61
C LEU A 6 8.72 4.99 13.96
N GLY A 7 9.55 5.24 14.98
CA GLY A 7 9.47 4.55 16.26
C GLY A 7 9.87 3.08 16.18
N TRP A 8 10.61 2.67 15.14
CA TRP A 8 11.11 1.31 15.04
C TRP A 8 12.13 1.03 16.15
N SER A 9 11.97 -0.13 16.78
CA SER A 9 13.03 -0.76 17.56
C SER A 9 14.20 -1.18 16.65
N GLU A 10 15.37 -1.42 17.25
CA GLU A 10 16.53 -1.97 16.54
C GLU A 10 16.20 -3.33 15.87
N ASP A 11 15.33 -4.12 16.50
CA ASP A 11 14.88 -5.39 15.95
C ASP A 11 14.00 -5.20 14.71
N GLU A 12 13.05 -4.26 14.75
CA GLU A 12 12.23 -3.93 13.59
C GLU A 12 13.06 -3.37 12.43
N PHE A 13 14.04 -2.52 12.73
CA PHE A 13 14.98 -2.03 11.72
C PHE A 13 15.78 -3.19 11.11
N ARG A 14 16.29 -4.11 11.94
CA ARG A 14 17.04 -5.28 11.47
C ARG A 14 16.18 -6.18 10.57
N ILE A 15 14.93 -6.44 10.96
CA ILE A 15 13.98 -7.21 10.15
C ILE A 15 13.76 -6.52 8.80
N ALA A 16 13.53 -5.20 8.79
CA ALA A 16 13.36 -4.45 7.56
C ALA A 16 14.62 -4.54 6.67
N PHE A 17 15.79 -4.35 7.26
CA PHE A 17 17.07 -4.36 6.56
C PHE A 17 17.37 -5.71 5.91
N GLN A 18 17.13 -6.80 6.63
CA GLN A 18 17.30 -8.15 6.09
C GLN A 18 16.35 -8.44 4.93
N ARG A 19 15.13 -7.88 4.94
CA ARG A 19 14.12 -8.15 3.91
C ARG A 19 14.28 -7.32 2.65
N ALA A 20 14.70 -6.06 2.77
CA ALA A 20 14.90 -5.19 1.61
C ALA A 20 15.94 -4.09 1.88
N PRO A 21 17.25 -4.40 1.93
CA PRO A 21 18.28 -3.43 2.36
C PRO A 21 18.29 -2.14 1.51
N LEU A 22 17.82 -2.22 0.26
CA LEU A 22 17.72 -1.10 -0.67
C LEU A 22 16.71 -0.01 -0.26
N PHE A 23 15.84 -0.22 0.75
CA PHE A 23 14.99 0.88 1.24
C PHE A 23 15.81 2.05 1.81
N LEU A 24 17.06 1.80 2.22
CA LEU A 24 17.99 2.83 2.68
C LEU A 24 18.46 3.76 1.56
N LEU A 25 18.32 3.37 0.29
CA LEU A 25 18.67 4.19 -0.87
C LEU A 25 17.57 5.20 -1.22
N VAL A 26 16.39 5.09 -0.61
CA VAL A 26 15.29 6.03 -0.82
C VAL A 26 15.66 7.37 -0.18
N SER A 27 15.62 8.44 -0.97
CA SER A 27 15.94 9.77 -0.46
C SER A 27 15.02 10.17 0.71
N GLU A 28 15.57 10.86 1.68
CA GLU A 28 14.85 11.26 2.89
C GLU A 28 13.54 12.05 2.61
N PRO A 29 13.49 13.00 1.65
CA PRO A 29 12.24 13.67 1.27
C PRO A 29 11.19 12.70 0.71
N ARG A 30 11.60 11.74 -0.12
CA ARG A 30 10.70 10.72 -0.67
C ARG A 30 10.19 9.78 0.42
N MET A 31 11.08 9.36 1.31
CA MET A 31 10.75 8.50 2.43
C MET A 31 9.69 9.14 3.34
N ARG A 32 9.82 10.44 3.65
CA ARG A 32 8.81 11.16 4.43
C ARG A 32 7.42 11.12 3.79
N LYS A 33 7.31 11.46 2.50
CA LYS A 33 6.04 11.42 1.77
C LYS A 33 5.42 10.03 1.79
N MET A 34 6.26 9.01 1.61
CA MET A 34 5.82 7.62 1.59
C MET A 34 5.28 7.15 2.95
N VAL A 35 6.02 7.45 4.02
CA VAL A 35 5.62 7.13 5.40
C VAL A 35 4.33 7.85 5.76
N GLN A 36 4.22 9.13 5.42
CA GLN A 36 3.02 9.93 5.66
C GLN A 36 1.80 9.27 4.99
N PHE A 37 1.87 9.00 3.69
CA PHE A 37 0.80 8.33 2.96
C PHE A 37 0.42 6.98 3.59
N LEU A 38 1.40 6.10 3.83
CA LEU A 38 1.14 4.75 4.34
C LEU A 38 0.56 4.73 5.76
N MET A 39 0.99 5.63 6.63
CA MET A 39 0.53 5.65 8.02
C MET A 39 -0.71 6.52 8.22
N GLU A 40 -0.78 7.69 7.60
CA GLU A 40 -1.86 8.65 7.81
C GLU A 40 -3.06 8.37 6.92
N GLU A 41 -2.86 8.03 5.64
CA GLU A 41 -3.96 7.78 4.71
C GLU A 41 -4.36 6.31 4.70
N VAL A 42 -3.40 5.40 4.53
CA VAL A 42 -3.68 3.96 4.44
C VAL A 42 -3.96 3.34 5.82
N LYS A 43 -3.53 4.00 6.91
CA LYS A 43 -3.64 3.54 8.30
C LYS A 43 -2.81 2.30 8.62
N LEU A 44 -1.63 2.16 8.00
CA LEU A 44 -0.68 1.12 8.37
C LEU A 44 0.09 1.51 9.64
N LYS A 45 0.35 0.54 10.51
CA LYS A 45 1.21 0.72 11.69
C LYS A 45 2.68 0.66 11.27
N ALA A 46 3.56 1.31 12.04
CA ALA A 46 5.00 1.27 11.80
C ALA A 46 5.54 -0.17 11.71
N SER A 47 5.03 -1.08 12.54
CA SER A 47 5.39 -2.51 12.53
C SER A 47 4.94 -3.25 11.26
N ASN A 48 3.96 -2.74 10.51
CA ASN A 48 3.64 -3.27 9.18
C ASN A 48 4.73 -2.89 8.18
N LEU A 49 5.26 -1.67 8.27
CA LEU A 49 6.30 -1.18 7.37
C LEU A 49 7.64 -1.90 7.62
N SER A 50 7.95 -2.26 8.86
CA SER A 50 9.17 -3.05 9.16
C SER A 50 9.10 -4.46 8.59
N ARG A 51 7.91 -5.07 8.62
CA ARG A 51 7.65 -6.41 8.05
C ARG A 51 7.57 -6.39 6.53
N GLU A 52 7.23 -5.26 5.92
CA GLU A 52 7.09 -5.10 4.48
C GLU A 52 7.77 -3.81 3.95
N PRO A 53 9.11 -3.71 4.07
CA PRO A 53 9.87 -2.51 3.73
C PRO A 53 9.85 -2.16 2.24
N ARG A 54 9.47 -3.10 1.36
CA ARG A 54 9.34 -2.85 -0.08
C ARG A 54 8.29 -1.78 -0.40
N LEU A 55 7.31 -1.57 0.49
CA LEU A 55 6.34 -0.48 0.38
C LEU A 55 7.02 0.89 0.30
N LEU A 56 8.14 1.06 1.00
CA LEU A 56 8.90 2.31 1.03
C LEU A 56 9.62 2.60 -0.30
N MET A 57 9.78 1.58 -1.14
CA MET A 57 10.55 1.64 -2.39
C MET A 57 9.66 1.80 -3.64
N TYR A 58 8.36 1.49 -3.54
CA TYR A 58 7.46 1.64 -4.67
C TYR A 58 7.24 3.10 -5.07
N SER A 59 6.76 3.33 -6.30
CA SER A 59 6.30 4.66 -6.72
C SER A 59 4.97 4.97 -6.03
N LEU A 60 4.92 6.11 -5.37
CA LEU A 60 3.70 6.60 -4.74
C LEU A 60 2.65 6.88 -5.81
N GLU A 61 3.03 7.62 -6.84
CA GLU A 61 2.18 8.15 -7.89
C GLU A 61 1.73 7.08 -8.88
N ASN A 62 2.64 6.22 -9.32
CA ASN A 62 2.36 5.24 -10.39
C ASN A 62 1.90 3.88 -9.87
N ARG A 63 2.04 3.60 -8.57
CA ARG A 63 1.66 2.30 -8.00
C ARG A 63 0.75 2.42 -6.79
N LEU A 64 1.14 3.14 -5.74
CA LEU A 64 0.40 3.07 -4.48
C LEU A 64 -0.91 3.84 -4.54
N LEU A 65 -0.90 5.08 -5.02
CA LEU A 65 -2.09 5.92 -5.14
C LEU A 65 -3.17 5.29 -6.04
N PRO A 66 -2.88 4.87 -7.29
CA PRO A 66 -3.89 4.22 -8.15
C PRO A 66 -4.53 2.99 -7.51
N ARG A 67 -3.71 2.19 -6.81
CA ARG A 67 -4.18 0.96 -6.16
C ARG A 67 -4.95 1.24 -4.88
N PHE A 68 -4.59 2.29 -4.15
CA PHE A 68 -5.30 2.73 -2.97
C PHE A 68 -6.66 3.32 -3.32
N SER A 69 -6.77 4.08 -4.41
CA SER A 69 -8.06 4.59 -4.89
C SER A 69 -9.03 3.46 -5.22
N VAL A 70 -8.56 2.39 -5.88
CA VAL A 70 -9.34 1.17 -6.11
C VAL A 70 -9.76 0.54 -4.79
N PHE A 71 -8.83 0.38 -3.84
CA PHE A 71 -9.14 -0.18 -2.52
C PHE A 71 -10.22 0.63 -1.78
N ARG A 72 -10.11 1.96 -1.76
CA ARG A 72 -11.09 2.86 -1.13
C ARG A 72 -12.47 2.76 -1.78
N MET A 73 -12.53 2.65 -3.10
CA MET A 73 -13.80 2.45 -3.79
C MET A 73 -14.40 1.07 -3.48
N MET A 74 -13.58 0.03 -3.43
CA MET A 74 -14.04 -1.31 -3.04
C MET A 74 -14.57 -1.32 -1.59
N GLU A 75 -13.92 -0.61 -0.66
CA GLU A 75 -14.44 -0.40 0.71
C GLU A 75 -15.79 0.31 0.67
N ALA A 76 -15.91 1.43 -0.04
CA ALA A 76 -17.15 2.21 -0.13
C ALA A 76 -18.33 1.43 -0.75
N LYS A 77 -18.05 0.45 -1.61
CA LYS A 77 -19.04 -0.41 -2.26
C LYS A 77 -19.31 -1.72 -1.51
N GLY A 78 -18.71 -1.94 -0.35
CA GLY A 78 -18.84 -3.19 0.39
C GLY A 78 -18.26 -4.42 -0.33
N LEU A 79 -17.36 -4.21 -1.30
CA LEU A 79 -16.68 -5.30 -2.04
C LEU A 79 -15.50 -5.88 -1.25
N VAL A 80 -15.06 -5.17 -0.22
CA VAL A 80 -14.15 -5.70 0.80
C VAL A 80 -15.00 -6.33 1.88
N LYS A 81 -14.80 -7.63 2.15
CA LYS A 81 -15.49 -8.29 3.26
C LYS A 81 -15.18 -7.55 4.56
N ASP A 82 -16.23 -7.28 5.34
CA ASP A 82 -16.07 -6.83 6.72
C ASP A 82 -15.18 -7.83 7.45
N GLY A 83 -14.04 -7.33 7.92
CA GLY A 83 -12.97 -8.13 8.46
C GLY A 83 -12.21 -7.37 9.52
N SER A 84 -11.50 -8.11 10.36
CA SER A 84 -10.59 -7.54 11.35
C SER A 84 -9.61 -6.55 10.71
N GLU A 85 -9.11 -5.60 11.50
CA GLU A 85 -8.04 -4.66 11.09
C GLU A 85 -6.89 -5.41 10.40
N ARG A 86 -6.52 -6.60 10.92
CA ARG A 86 -5.48 -7.46 10.34
C ARG A 86 -5.80 -7.93 8.92
N GLN A 87 -7.03 -8.31 8.63
CA GLN A 87 -7.45 -8.75 7.29
C GLN A 87 -7.44 -7.58 6.31
N ARG A 88 -7.93 -6.40 6.73
CA ARG A 88 -7.84 -5.16 5.96
C ARG A 88 -6.39 -4.81 5.62
N THR A 89 -5.51 -4.81 6.63
CA THR A 89 -4.07 -4.55 6.46
C THR A 89 -3.43 -5.55 5.49
N SER A 90 -3.73 -6.84 5.63
CA SER A 90 -3.19 -7.87 4.75
C SER A 90 -3.66 -7.68 3.30
N LEU A 91 -4.92 -7.30 3.10
CA LEU A 91 -5.48 -7.05 1.78
C LEU A 91 -4.80 -5.86 1.10
N VAL A 92 -4.72 -4.71 1.77
CA VAL A 92 -4.14 -3.50 1.16
C VAL A 92 -2.64 -3.66 0.88
N ILE A 93 -1.89 -4.31 1.78
CA ILE A 93 -0.49 -4.63 1.53
C ILE A 93 -0.35 -5.58 0.34
N GLY A 94 -1.19 -6.62 0.25
CA GLY A 94 -1.20 -7.54 -0.90
C GLY A 94 -1.54 -6.84 -2.23
N MET A 95 -2.48 -5.88 -2.20
CA MET A 95 -2.79 -5.03 -3.35
C MET A 95 -1.57 -4.21 -3.78
N PHE A 96 -0.81 -3.63 -2.84
CA PHE A 96 0.38 -2.83 -3.16
C PHE A 96 1.55 -3.65 -3.67
N THR A 97 1.76 -4.87 -3.17
CA THR A 97 2.94 -5.68 -3.50
C THR A 97 2.76 -6.60 -4.71
N CYS A 98 1.53 -6.94 -5.10
CA CYS A 98 1.30 -7.87 -6.21
C CYS A 98 1.65 -7.28 -7.59
N SER A 99 1.81 -8.16 -8.59
CA SER A 99 2.05 -7.73 -9.97
C SER A 99 0.89 -6.91 -10.52
N VAL A 100 1.13 -6.06 -11.54
CA VAL A 100 0.06 -5.30 -12.21
C VAL A 100 -1.01 -6.26 -12.79
N ARG A 101 -0.58 -7.37 -13.39
CA ARG A 101 -1.48 -8.40 -13.90
C ARG A 101 -2.40 -8.94 -12.80
N THR A 102 -1.80 -9.42 -11.70
CA THR A 102 -2.54 -9.94 -10.56
C THR A 102 -3.47 -8.89 -9.95
N PHE A 103 -3.01 -7.65 -9.86
CA PHE A 103 -3.82 -6.55 -9.34
C PHE A 103 -5.08 -6.33 -10.19
N LEU A 104 -4.90 -6.17 -11.50
CA LEU A 104 -5.99 -5.93 -12.44
C LEU A 104 -6.97 -7.10 -12.47
N GLU A 105 -6.49 -8.34 -12.50
CA GLU A 105 -7.35 -9.52 -12.50
C GLU A 105 -8.16 -9.64 -11.21
N LYS A 106 -7.52 -9.56 -10.05
CA LYS A 106 -8.17 -9.87 -8.77
C LYS A 106 -9.03 -8.74 -8.22
N TYR A 107 -8.68 -7.48 -8.48
CA TYR A 107 -9.29 -6.32 -7.82
C TYR A 107 -10.00 -5.36 -8.76
N VAL A 108 -9.81 -5.48 -10.08
CA VAL A 108 -10.48 -4.61 -11.06
C VAL A 108 -11.41 -5.42 -11.94
N ARG A 109 -10.87 -6.32 -12.78
CA ARG A 109 -11.64 -7.12 -13.75
C ARG A 109 -12.62 -8.07 -13.07
N ARG A 110 -12.26 -8.66 -11.92
CA ARG A 110 -13.17 -9.53 -11.15
C ARG A 110 -14.51 -8.87 -10.81
N TYR A 111 -14.54 -7.54 -10.69
CA TYR A 111 -15.71 -6.78 -10.28
C TYR A 111 -16.30 -5.96 -11.45
N SER A 112 -15.96 -6.27 -12.71
CA SER A 112 -16.38 -5.45 -13.86
C SER A 112 -17.89 -5.33 -14.02
N GLU A 113 -18.67 -6.32 -13.57
CA GLU A 113 -20.13 -6.30 -13.66
C GLU A 113 -20.78 -5.46 -12.56
N VAL A 114 -20.20 -5.44 -11.36
CA VAL A 114 -20.77 -4.77 -10.17
C VAL A 114 -20.14 -3.42 -9.86
N ALA A 115 -18.94 -3.17 -10.38
CA ALA A 115 -18.17 -1.94 -10.20
C ALA A 115 -17.25 -1.67 -11.41
N PRO A 116 -17.80 -1.46 -12.62
CA PRO A 116 -17.02 -1.19 -13.84
C PRO A 116 -16.09 0.04 -13.71
N GLU A 117 -16.46 1.02 -12.88
CA GLU A 117 -15.69 2.23 -12.61
C GLU A 117 -14.34 2.00 -11.92
N LEU A 118 -14.08 0.83 -11.33
CA LEU A 118 -12.77 0.52 -10.72
C LEU A 118 -11.61 0.65 -11.72
N MET A 119 -11.88 0.38 -13.00
CA MET A 119 -10.87 0.56 -14.06
C MET A 119 -10.60 2.05 -14.34
N ASN A 120 -11.64 2.89 -14.30
CA ASN A 120 -11.48 4.34 -14.48
C ASN A 120 -10.69 4.95 -13.32
N VAL A 121 -10.99 4.51 -12.10
CA VAL A 121 -10.29 4.91 -10.88
C VAL A 121 -8.83 4.50 -10.91
N TYR A 122 -8.54 3.26 -11.32
CA TYR A 122 -7.17 2.80 -11.47
C TYR A 122 -6.37 3.63 -12.49
N ASN A 123 -7.01 4.05 -13.59
CA ASN A 123 -6.37 4.86 -14.62
C ASN A 123 -6.30 6.36 -14.25
N GLY A 124 -6.75 6.76 -13.06
CA GLY A 124 -6.78 8.16 -12.64
C GLY A 124 -7.79 9.02 -13.43
N ARG A 125 -8.80 8.39 -14.05
CA ARG A 125 -9.82 9.06 -14.89
C ARG A 125 -11.10 9.41 -14.12
N VAL A 126 -10.98 9.80 -12.86
CA VAL A 126 -12.13 10.29 -12.10
C VAL A 126 -12.12 11.82 -12.22
N HIS A 127 -13.01 12.34 -13.06
CA HIS A 127 -13.38 13.75 -13.12
C HIS A 127 -14.31 14.10 -11.95
#